data_AF-A0A314L489-F1
#
_entry.id   AF-A0A314L489-F1
#
_cell.length_a   1.000
_cell.length_b   1.000
_cell.length_c   1.000
_cell.angle_alpha   90.00
_cell.angle_beta   90.00
_cell.angle_gamma   90.00
#
_symmetry.space_group_name_H-M   'P 1'
#
loop_
_entity.id
_entity.type
_entity.pdbx_description
1 polymer ?
#
loop_
_entity_poly.entity_id
_entity_poly.type
_entity_poly.pdbx_seq_one_letter_code
_entity_poly.pdbx_strand_id
1 'polypeptide(L)'
;VRKSGRVSKPPIWLTDYVHPSLPSTSASTSSLYPIHKFISYSHLSPPFQSFLASFSSDLEPTSFSQAVKDDRWIKAMKLEIEALEQNNTWEVVTLPPGKIPIGCK
;
A
#
# COMPACT_ATOMS: atom_id res chain seq x y z
N VAL A 1 5.12 24.08 -15.58
CA VAL A 1 4.38 22.81 -15.46
C VAL A 1 3.56 22.61 -16.73
N ARG A 2 3.84 21.58 -17.53
CA ARG A 2 3.05 21.26 -18.72
C ARG A 2 1.92 20.32 -18.33
N LYS A 3 0.66 20.73 -18.49
CA LYS A 3 -0.50 19.85 -18.38
C LYS A 3 -0.98 19.49 -19.79
N SER A 4 -1.35 18.23 -19.99
CA SER A 4 -1.92 17.75 -21.25
C SER A 4 -3.28 18.42 -21.48
N GLY A 5 -3.47 19.02 -22.66
CA GLY A 5 -4.76 19.61 -23.07
C GLY A 5 -5.72 18.60 -23.70
N ARG A 6 -5.41 17.30 -23.70
CA ARG A 6 -6.27 16.27 -24.31
C ARG A 6 -7.50 16.04 -23.42
N VAL A 7 -8.69 16.09 -24.02
CA VAL A 7 -9.92 15.64 -23.37
C VAL A 7 -9.87 14.12 -23.26
N SER A 8 -9.73 13.61 -22.03
CA SER A 8 -9.81 12.18 -21.76
C SER A 8 -11.25 11.72 -21.86
N LYS A 9 -11.51 10.68 -22.66
CA LYS A 9 -12.81 10.00 -22.73
C LYS A 9 -12.67 8.62 -22.10
N PRO A 10 -13.61 8.17 -21.26
CA PRO A 10 -13.54 6.84 -20.67
C PRO A 10 -13.59 5.77 -21.76
N PRO A 11 -13.00 4.59 -21.52
CA PRO A 11 -13.13 3.45 -22.41
C PRO A 11 -14.60 3.07 -22.61
N ILE A 12 -14.97 2.68 -23.83
CA ILE A 12 -16.36 2.38 -24.20
C ILE A 12 -16.97 1.31 -23.29
N TRP A 13 -16.22 0.28 -22.91
CA TRP A 13 -16.70 -0.81 -22.06
C TRP A 13 -17.11 -0.37 -20.64
N LEU A 14 -16.71 0.83 -20.21
CA LEU A 14 -17.10 1.34 -18.90
C LEU A 14 -18.59 1.69 -18.84
N THR A 15 -19.27 1.86 -19.98
CA THR A 15 -20.73 2.10 -20.02
C THR A 15 -21.54 0.86 -19.67
N ASP A 16 -21.00 -0.32 -19.94
CA ASP A 16 -21.68 -1.60 -19.69
C ASP A 16 -21.46 -2.07 -18.25
N TYR A 17 -20.60 -1.37 -17.51
CA TYR A 17 -20.30 -1.68 -16.11
C TYR A 17 -21.45 -1.19 -15.22
N VAL A 18 -22.48 -2.03 -15.08
CA VAL A 18 -23.60 -1.79 -14.17
C VAL A 18 -23.13 -2.03 -12.74
N HIS A 19 -22.68 -0.97 -12.07
CA HIS A 19 -22.59 -0.95 -10.61
C HIS A 19 -23.97 -0.52 -10.07
N PRO A 20 -24.55 -1.22 -9.08
CA PRO A 20 -25.69 -0.67 -8.35
C PRO A 20 -25.24 0.67 -7.75
N SER A 21 -25.76 1.78 -8.25
CA SER A 21 -25.43 3.10 -7.73
C SER A 21 -26.04 3.24 -6.33
N LEU A 22 -25.23 3.04 -5.28
CA LEU A 22 -25.61 3.44 -3.93
C LEU A 22 -25.55 4.98 -3.81
N PRO A 23 -26.41 5.59 -2.97
CA PRO A 23 -26.50 7.04 -2.86
C PRO A 23 -25.14 7.64 -2.47
N SER A 24 -24.72 8.62 -3.25
CA SER A 24 -23.47 9.37 -3.10
C SER A 24 -23.17 9.73 -1.65
N THR A 25 -22.18 9.06 -1.06
CA THR A 25 -21.43 9.61 0.06
C THR A 25 -19.95 9.44 -0.24
N SER A 26 -19.26 10.57 -0.22
CA SER A 26 -17.84 10.80 -0.43
C SER A 26 -16.90 9.68 0.01
N ALA A 27 -16.09 9.23 -0.95
CA ALA A 27 -14.75 8.64 -0.77
C ALA A 27 -14.65 7.51 0.28
N SER A 28 -15.19 6.34 -0.05
CA SER A 28 -14.74 5.07 0.52
C SER A 28 -14.68 4.05 -0.62
N THR A 29 -13.47 3.73 -1.09
CA THR A 29 -13.18 2.68 -2.09
C THR A 29 -13.37 1.29 -1.48
N SER A 30 -14.46 1.07 -0.75
CA SER A 30 -14.81 -0.25 -0.24
C SER A 30 -15.44 -1.03 -1.38
N SER A 31 -14.67 -1.93 -1.97
CA SER A 31 -15.21 -2.95 -2.87
C SER A 31 -16.46 -3.56 -2.23
N LEU A 32 -17.57 -3.62 -2.98
CA LEU A 32 -18.81 -4.27 -2.53
C LEU A 32 -18.57 -5.74 -2.14
N TYR A 33 -17.57 -6.36 -2.75
CA TYR A 33 -17.20 -7.75 -2.57
C TYR A 33 -15.70 -7.86 -2.28
N PRO A 34 -15.26 -7.58 -1.04
CA PRO A 34 -13.87 -7.83 -0.65
C PRO A 34 -13.56 -9.31 -0.80
N ILE A 35 -12.48 -9.66 -1.50
CA ILE A 35 -12.13 -11.04 -1.83
C ILE A 35 -12.01 -11.90 -0.55
N HIS A 36 -11.47 -11.34 0.54
CA HIS A 36 -11.33 -12.05 1.82
C HIS A 36 -12.66 -12.54 2.40
N LYS A 37 -13.82 -11.96 2.04
CA LYS A 37 -15.13 -12.45 2.50
C LYS A 37 -15.54 -13.77 1.84
N PHE A 38 -14.95 -14.13 0.71
CA PHE A 38 -15.30 -15.30 -0.09
C PHE A 38 -14.17 -16.33 -0.17
N ILE A 39 -13.04 -16.09 0.50
CA ILE A 39 -11.96 -17.09 0.66
C ILE A 39 -12.27 -17.96 1.89
N SER A 40 -12.29 -19.28 1.70
CA SER A 40 -12.35 -20.27 2.80
C SER A 40 -11.21 -21.27 2.69
N TYR A 41 -10.57 -21.55 3.83
CA TYR A 41 -9.52 -22.55 3.95
C TYR A 41 -10.02 -23.90 4.48
N SER A 42 -11.34 -24.06 4.65
CA SER A 42 -11.97 -25.26 5.22
C SER A 42 -11.68 -26.55 4.45
N HIS A 43 -11.39 -26.46 3.15
CA HIS A 43 -11.11 -27.60 2.27
C HIS A 43 -9.62 -27.95 2.19
N LEU A 44 -8.75 -27.19 2.84
CA LEU A 44 -7.32 -27.47 2.88
C LEU A 44 -7.02 -28.57 3.91
N SER A 45 -5.96 -29.34 3.68
CA SER A 45 -5.51 -30.33 4.66
C SER A 45 -5.11 -29.67 5.98
N PRO A 46 -5.33 -30.30 7.15
CA PRO A 46 -4.92 -29.77 8.45
C PRO A 46 -3.46 -29.28 8.53
N PRO A 47 -2.44 -30.01 8.01
CA PRO A 47 -1.07 -29.50 8.05
C PRO A 47 -0.90 -28.23 7.21
N PHE A 48 -1.54 -28.14 6.05
CA PHE A 48 -1.44 -26.96 5.20
C PHE A 48 -2.18 -25.75 5.80
N GLN A 49 -3.29 -25.96 6.51
CA GLN A 49 -3.94 -24.89 7.28
C GLN A 49 -3.01 -24.34 8.37
N SER A 50 -2.32 -25.22 9.11
CA SER A 50 -1.37 -24.80 10.16
C SER A 50 -0.19 -24.00 9.58
N PHE A 51 0.31 -24.42 8.42
CA PHE A 51 1.34 -23.70 7.68
C PHE A 51 0.87 -22.30 7.28
N LEU A 52 -0.29 -22.16 6.64
CA LEU A 52 -0.84 -20.85 6.25
C LEU A 52 -1.13 -19.93 7.44
N ALA A 53 -1.58 -20.50 8.57
CA ALA A 53 -1.82 -19.74 9.80
C ALA A 53 -0.51 -19.13 10.33
N SER A 54 0.62 -19.84 10.22
CA SER A 54 1.93 -19.32 10.66
C SER A 54 2.39 -18.09 9.86
N PHE A 55 2.11 -18.02 8.55
CA PHE A 55 2.39 -16.80 7.77
C PHE A 55 1.38 -15.69 8.07
N SER A 56 0.12 -16.05 8.28
CA SER A 56 -0.94 -15.06 8.53
C SER A 56 -0.80 -14.40 9.90
N SER A 57 -0.06 -15.01 10.84
CA SER A 57 0.25 -14.40 12.13
C SER A 57 1.30 -13.29 12.06
N ASP A 58 2.10 -13.23 11.00
CA ASP A 58 3.02 -12.12 10.77
C ASP A 58 2.23 -10.92 10.25
N LEU A 59 1.88 -10.02 11.16
CA LEU A 59 1.18 -8.79 10.82
C LEU A 59 2.18 -7.71 10.39
N GLU A 60 1.96 -7.16 9.20
CA GLU A 60 2.67 -5.97 8.75
C GLU A 60 2.31 -4.79 9.67
N PRO A 61 3.32 -4.06 10.20
CA PRO A 61 3.07 -2.87 11.00
C PRO A 61 2.38 -1.81 10.14
N THR A 62 1.28 -1.29 10.66
CA THR A 62 0.46 -0.28 9.97
C THR A 62 0.91 1.15 10.29
N SER A 63 1.86 1.31 11.21
CA SER A 63 2.40 2.59 11.61
C SER A 63 3.91 2.51 11.87
N PHE A 64 4.59 3.65 11.74
CA PHE A 64 6.00 3.76 12.08
C PHE A 64 6.29 3.36 13.53
N SER A 65 5.41 3.71 14.48
CA SER A 65 5.57 3.38 15.90
C SER A 65 5.48 1.88 16.20
N GLN A 66 4.80 1.11 15.35
CA GLN A 66 4.82 -0.36 15.38
C GLN A 66 6.09 -0.89 14.72
N ALA A 67 6.43 -0.41 13.52
CA ALA A 67 7.58 -0.88 12.74
C ALA A 67 8.92 -0.66 13.47
N VAL A 68 9.09 0.48 14.14
CA VAL A 68 10.34 0.84 14.85
C VAL A 68 10.61 -0.04 16.07
N LYS A 69 9.66 -0.87 16.49
CA LYS A 69 9.82 -1.84 17.59
C LYS A 69 10.09 -3.25 17.10
N ASP A 70 9.93 -3.53 15.81
CA ASP A 70 10.19 -4.85 15.21
C ASP A 70 11.59 -4.87 14.60
N ASP A 71 12.46 -5.72 15.13
CA ASP A 71 13.85 -5.87 14.69
C ASP A 71 13.98 -6.22 13.20
N ARG A 72 13.00 -6.94 12.64
CA ARG A 72 12.99 -7.30 11.21
C ARG A 72 12.85 -6.06 10.34
N TRP A 73 11.95 -5.14 10.73
CA TRP A 73 11.73 -3.88 10.03
C TRP A 73 12.89 -2.92 10.21
N ILE A 74 13.47 -2.84 11.42
CA ILE A 74 14.68 -2.04 11.66
C ILE A 74 15.83 -2.54 10.77
N LYS A 75 16.03 -3.85 10.70
CA LYS A 75 17.07 -4.46 9.87
C LYS A 75 16.85 -4.16 8.38
N ALA A 76 15.62 -4.33 7.89
CA ALA A 76 15.27 -4.03 6.51
C ALA A 76 15.52 -2.55 6.16
N MET A 77 15.11 -1.62 7.04
CA MET A 77 15.32 -0.18 6.83
C MET A 77 16.81 0.19 6.79
N LYS A 78 17.65 -0.45 7.63
CA LYS A 78 19.10 -0.24 7.59
C LYS A 78 19.72 -0.71 6.28
N LEU A 79 19.30 -1.87 5.77
CA LEU A 79 19.79 -2.39 4.49
C LEU A 79 19.39 -1.47 3.33
N GLU A 80 18.18 -0.93 3.36
CA GLU A 80 17.74 0.04 2.35
C GLU A 80 18.61 1.30 2.39
N ILE A 81 18.84 1.88 3.57
CA ILE A 81 19.70 3.08 3.73
C ILE A 81 21.11 2.81 3.19
N GLU A 82 21.71 1.67 3.56
CA GLU A 82 23.03 1.26 3.07
C GLU A 82 23.05 1.14 1.53
N ALA A 83 22.02 0.53 0.95
CA ALA A 83 21.90 0.42 -0.50
C ALA A 83 21.77 1.79 -1.18
N LEU A 84 21.05 2.74 -0.58
CA LEU A 84 20.94 4.10 -1.12
C LEU A 84 22.28 4.84 -1.09
N GLU A 85 23.04 4.69 -0.01
CA GLU A 85 24.39 5.26 0.13
C GLU A 85 25.36 4.66 -0.89
N GLN A 86 25.38 3.33 -1.04
CA GLN A 86 26.24 2.63 -2.01
C GLN A 86 25.94 3.05 -3.46
N ASN A 87 24.65 3.24 -3.78
CA ASN A 87 24.23 3.65 -5.12
C ASN A 87 24.48 5.13 -5.41
N ASN A 88 24.88 5.94 -4.43
CA ASN A 88 25.03 7.40 -4.54
C ASN A 88 23.79 8.10 -5.12
N THR A 89 22.60 7.51 -4.93
CA THR A 89 21.34 8.02 -5.51
C THR A 89 20.68 9.04 -4.58
N TRP A 90 21.03 9.03 -3.29
CA TRP A 90 20.45 9.90 -2.26
C TRP A 90 21.56 10.52 -1.41
N GLU A 91 21.44 11.82 -1.14
CA GLU A 91 22.28 12.56 -0.21
C GLU A 91 21.39 13.20 0.85
N VAL A 92 21.79 13.11 2.12
CA VAL A 92 21.09 13.78 3.22
C VAL A 92 21.50 15.25 3.22
N VAL A 93 20.61 16.13 2.76
CA VAL A 93 20.85 17.57 2.68
C VAL A 93 19.96 18.30 3.69
N THR A 94 20.47 19.38 4.28
CA THR A 94 19.67 20.27 5.12
C THR A 94 18.57 20.95 4.31
N LEU A 95 17.45 21.30 4.93
CA LEU A 95 16.37 21.99 4.24
C LEU A 95 16.87 23.34 3.71
N PRO A 96 16.89 23.57 2.38
CA PRO A 96 17.38 24.81 1.82
C PRO A 96 16.49 26.01 2.19
N PRO A 97 17.06 27.22 2.32
CA PRO A 97 16.34 28.40 2.79
C PRO A 97 15.16 28.71 1.88
N GLY A 98 14.01 29.01 2.48
CA GLY A 98 12.77 29.35 1.76
C GLY A 98 12.04 28.16 1.13
N LYS A 99 12.45 26.92 1.41
CA LYS A 99 11.68 25.72 1.05
C LYS A 99 10.89 25.19 2.24
N ILE A 100 9.74 24.60 1.94
CA ILE A 100 8.89 23.92 2.91
C ILE A 100 9.15 22.42 2.75
N PRO A 101 9.49 21.69 3.83
CA PRO A 101 9.66 20.25 3.75
C PRO A 101 8.28 19.63 3.45
N ILE A 102 8.26 18.65 2.56
CA ILE A 102 7.06 17.84 2.37
C ILE A 102 6.97 16.92 3.58
N GLY A 103 6.09 17.25 4.53
CA GLY A 103 5.80 16.38 5.67
C GLY A 103 5.01 15.15 5.24
N CYS A 104 5.22 14.04 5.97
CA CYS A 104 4.28 12.92 5.96
C CYS A 104 3.18 13.20 7.00
N LYS A 105 1.94 12.74 6.75
CA LYS A 105 0.86 12.76 7.75
C LYS A 105 0.89 11.50 8.60
#